data_AF-Q4S958-F1
#
_entry.id   AF-Q4S958-F1
#
_cell.length_a   1.000
_cell.length_b   1.000
_cell.length_c   1.000
_cell.angle_alpha   90.00
_cell.angle_beta   90.00
_cell.angle_gamma   90.00
#
_symmetry.space_group_name_H-M   'P 1'
#
loop_
_entity.id
_entity.type
_entity.pdbx_description
1 polymer ?
#
loop_
_entity_poly.entity_id
_entity_poly.type
_entity_poly.pdbx_seq_one_letter_code
_entity_poly.pdbx_strand_id
1 'polypeptide(L)'
;MIQTSRTLIESADVIYSKLTQAQRAGLDFHVDLHQIGAKEGLKGRKLQKAMESYAWNITVLKGQADLLKHAKSEALDTLRQIHCAAQSCGLSKN
;
A
#
# COMPACT_ATOMS: atom_id res chain seq x y z
N MET A 1 9.57 -15.70 11.23
CA MET A 1 10.03 -14.30 11.29
C MET A 1 10.97 -13.97 10.14
N ILE A 2 12.20 -14.52 10.08
CA ILE A 2 13.16 -14.24 8.97
C ILE A 2 12.57 -14.53 7.59
N GLN A 3 11.97 -15.71 7.39
CA GLN A 3 11.39 -16.08 6.10
C GLN A 3 10.24 -15.15 5.69
N THR A 4 9.36 -14.82 6.63
CA THR A 4 8.24 -13.89 6.42
C THR A 4 8.74 -12.49 6.06
N SER A 5 9.78 -11.99 6.74
CA SER A 5 10.42 -10.72 6.42
C SER A 5 11.03 -10.72 5.03
N ARG A 6 11.69 -11.82 4.61
CA ARG A 6 12.23 -11.95 3.24
C ARG A 6 11.12 -11.91 2.19
N THR A 7 10.07 -12.71 2.37
CA THR A 7 8.91 -12.71 1.46
C THR A 7 8.27 -11.33 1.35
N LEU A 8 8.14 -10.61 2.48
CA LEU A 8 7.67 -9.22 2.47
C LEU A 8 8.61 -8.32 1.66
N ILE A 9 9.91 -8.35 1.92
CA ILE A 9 10.90 -7.51 1.24
C ILE A 9 10.92 -7.75 -0.28
N GLU A 10 10.87 -9.02 -0.69
CA GLU A 10 10.90 -9.45 -2.10
C GLU A 10 9.65 -9.01 -2.87
N SER A 11 8.48 -9.05 -2.24
CA SER A 11 7.20 -8.72 -2.89
C SER A 11 6.77 -7.26 -2.76
N ALA A 12 7.31 -6.53 -1.76
CA ALA A 12 6.84 -5.20 -1.39
C ALA A 12 6.93 -4.16 -2.53
N ASP A 13 8.01 -4.17 -3.33
CA ASP A 13 8.16 -3.15 -4.39
C ASP A 13 7.12 -3.31 -5.50
N VAL A 14 6.84 -4.55 -5.90
CA VAL A 14 5.83 -4.85 -6.92
C VAL A 14 4.44 -4.51 -6.41
N ILE A 15 4.12 -4.86 -5.17
CA ILE A 15 2.82 -4.55 -4.57
C ILE A 15 2.66 -3.03 -4.39
N TYR A 16 3.70 -2.34 -3.91
CA TYR A 16 3.70 -0.88 -3.77
C TYR A 16 3.43 -0.20 -5.12
N SER A 17 4.14 -0.62 -6.18
CA SER A 17 3.91 -0.09 -7.53
C SER A 17 2.47 -0.29 -7.99
N LYS A 18 1.86 -1.46 -7.72
CA LYS A 18 0.46 -1.72 -8.07
C LYS A 18 -0.51 -0.85 -7.27
N LEU A 19 -0.26 -0.65 -5.98
CA LEU A 19 -1.07 0.22 -5.13
C LEU A 19 -1.01 1.67 -5.61
N THR A 20 0.19 2.19 -5.90
CA THR A 20 0.37 3.56 -6.40
C THR A 20 -0.24 3.74 -7.80
N GLN A 21 -0.11 2.74 -8.68
CA GLN A 21 -0.76 2.77 -9.99
C GLN A 21 -2.28 2.80 -9.87
N ALA A 22 -2.87 1.94 -9.04
CA ALA A 22 -4.31 1.90 -8.80
C ALA A 22 -4.81 3.21 -8.17
N GLN A 23 -4.06 3.77 -7.22
CA GLN A 23 -4.37 5.07 -6.61
C GLN A 23 -4.38 6.18 -7.67
N ARG A 24 -3.37 6.24 -8.56
CA ARG A 24 -3.29 7.24 -9.62
C ARG A 24 -4.45 7.11 -10.61
N ALA A 25 -4.70 5.90 -11.11
CA ALA A 25 -5.83 5.63 -11.98
C ALA A 25 -7.17 6.01 -11.31
N GLY A 26 -7.29 5.79 -10.00
CA GLY A 26 -8.45 6.23 -9.23
C GLY A 26 -8.60 7.73 -9.17
N LEU A 27 -7.52 8.48 -8.92
CA LEU A 27 -7.53 9.94 -8.94
C LEU A 27 -7.93 10.51 -10.31
N ASP A 28 -7.39 9.93 -11.38
CA ASP A 28 -7.72 10.33 -12.75
C ASP A 28 -9.21 10.08 -13.05
N PHE A 29 -9.73 8.90 -12.67
CA PHE A 29 -11.14 8.57 -12.86
C PHE A 29 -12.09 9.41 -11.99
N HIS A 30 -11.67 9.82 -10.80
CA HIS A 30 -12.49 10.64 -9.90
C HIS A 30 -12.88 11.99 -10.54
N VAL A 31 -12.09 12.51 -11.48
CA VAL A 31 -12.41 13.74 -12.24
C VAL A 31 -13.73 13.59 -13.00
N ASP A 32 -13.92 12.45 -13.67
CA ASP A 32 -15.10 12.20 -14.51
C ASP A 32 -16.24 11.50 -13.76
N LEU A 33 -15.96 10.93 -12.58
CA LEU A 33 -16.89 10.11 -11.80
C LEU A 33 -18.23 10.82 -11.54
N HIS A 34 -18.21 12.11 -11.24
CA HIS A 34 -19.44 12.87 -11.00
C HIS A 34 -20.33 12.92 -12.25
N GLN A 35 -19.73 13.23 -13.41
CA GLN A 35 -20.44 13.31 -14.69
C GLN A 35 -20.99 11.93 -15.09
N ILE A 36 -20.17 10.89 -14.97
CA ILE A 36 -20.57 9.51 -15.26
C ILE A 36 -21.72 9.09 -14.35
N GLY A 37 -21.60 9.31 -13.04
CA GLY A 37 -22.65 8.97 -12.08
C GLY A 37 -23.98 9.67 -12.40
N ALA A 38 -23.94 10.97 -12.74
CA ALA A 38 -25.12 11.71 -13.13
C ALA A 38 -25.75 11.18 -14.44
N LYS A 39 -24.92 10.84 -15.43
CA LYS A 39 -25.34 10.26 -16.72
C LYS A 39 -26.01 8.90 -16.54
N GLU A 40 -25.49 8.07 -15.63
CA GLU A 40 -26.06 6.77 -15.25
C GLU A 40 -27.24 6.88 -14.26
N GLY A 41 -27.75 8.09 -14.02
CA GLY A 41 -28.97 8.33 -13.25
C GLY A 41 -28.79 8.45 -11.74
N LEU A 42 -27.56 8.49 -11.21
CA LEU A 42 -27.32 8.85 -9.81
C LEU A 42 -27.59 10.34 -9.59
N LYS A 43 -28.33 10.67 -8.53
CA LYS A 43 -28.67 12.06 -8.19
C LYS A 43 -28.65 12.29 -6.68
N GLY A 44 -28.51 13.56 -6.30
CA GLY A 44 -28.58 14.02 -4.92
C GLY A 44 -27.68 13.22 -3.98
N ARG A 45 -28.24 12.80 -2.83
CA ARG A 45 -27.51 12.07 -1.78
C ARG A 45 -26.86 10.78 -2.27
N LYS A 46 -27.45 10.09 -3.26
CA LYS A 46 -26.90 8.83 -3.80
C LYS A 46 -25.61 9.08 -4.60
N LEU A 47 -25.60 10.13 -5.42
CA LEU A 47 -24.41 10.54 -6.16
C LEU A 47 -23.30 11.00 -5.20
N GLN A 48 -23.65 11.84 -4.24
CA GLN A 48 -22.70 12.34 -3.24
C GLN A 48 -22.04 11.20 -2.45
N LYS A 49 -22.83 10.23 -1.98
CA LYS A 49 -22.30 9.06 -1.26
C LYS A 49 -21.39 8.19 -2.14
N ALA A 50 -21.68 8.06 -3.43
CA ALA A 50 -20.83 7.33 -4.36
C ALA A 50 -19.47 8.03 -4.53
N MET A 51 -19.46 9.37 -4.67
CA MET A 51 -18.25 10.18 -4.74
C MET A 51 -17.40 10.03 -3.48
N GLU A 52 -18.00 10.19 -2.31
CA GLU A 52 -17.32 10.07 -1.01
C GLU A 52 -16.74 8.67 -0.79
N SER A 53 -17.54 7.63 -1.08
CA SER A 53 -17.08 6.25 -0.96
C SER A 53 -15.92 5.94 -1.91
N TYR A 54 -15.94 6.51 -3.12
CA TYR A 54 -14.87 6.32 -4.08
C TYR A 54 -13.59 7.04 -3.64
N ALA A 55 -13.70 8.28 -3.15
CA ALA A 55 -12.58 9.03 -2.58
C ALA A 55 -11.94 8.27 -1.41
N TRP A 56 -12.75 7.62 -0.57
CA TRP A 56 -12.24 6.77 0.51
C TRP A 56 -11.43 5.57 0.00
N ASN A 57 -11.84 4.94 -1.11
CA ASN A 57 -11.06 3.85 -1.70
C ASN A 57 -9.67 4.32 -2.13
N ILE A 58 -9.56 5.52 -2.70
CA ILE A 58 -8.27 6.10 -3.08
C ILE A 58 -7.39 6.34 -1.84
N THR A 59 -7.95 6.90 -0.76
CA THR A 59 -7.17 7.16 0.47
C THR A 59 -6.76 5.87 1.16
N VAL A 60 -7.58 4.82 1.11
CA VAL A 60 -7.23 3.48 1.58
C VAL A 60 -6.03 2.93 0.79
N LEU A 61 -6.06 3.00 -0.55
CA LEU A 61 -4.92 2.55 -1.38
C LEU A 61 -3.62 3.27 -1.03
N LYS A 62 -3.68 4.59 -0.83
CA LYS A 62 -2.53 5.39 -0.37
C LYS A 62 -2.03 4.89 0.99
N GLY A 63 -2.93 4.73 1.96
CA GLY A 63 -2.59 4.25 3.30
C GLY A 63 -1.95 2.86 3.30
N GLN A 64 -2.43 1.95 2.45
CA GLN A 64 -1.84 0.61 2.29
C GLN A 64 -0.43 0.69 1.68
N ALA A 65 -0.19 1.58 0.72
CA ALA A 65 1.13 1.79 0.14
C ALA A 65 2.13 2.32 1.19
N ASP A 66 1.70 3.27 2.02
CA ASP A 66 2.51 3.83 3.10
C ASP A 66 2.82 2.78 4.18
N LEU A 67 1.82 1.98 4.58
CA LEU A 67 2.00 0.86 5.52
C LEU A 67 2.98 -0.19 4.99
N LEU A 68 2.86 -0.57 3.72
CA LEU A 68 3.76 -1.55 3.09
C LEU A 68 5.20 -1.05 3.07
N LYS A 69 5.41 0.23 2.74
CA LYS A 69 6.73 0.86 2.75
C LYS A 69 7.34 0.84 4.15
N HIS A 70 6.55 1.15 5.17
CA HIS A 70 6.99 1.10 6.57
C HIS A 70 7.34 -0.32 7.00
N ALA A 71 6.45 -1.29 6.76
CA ALA A 71 6.66 -2.69 7.12
C ALA A 71 7.90 -3.29 6.44
N LYS A 72 8.18 -2.92 5.19
CA LYS A 72 9.42 -3.32 4.50
C LYS A 72 10.66 -2.76 5.21
N SER A 73 10.63 -1.49 5.61
CA SER A 73 11.74 -0.86 6.35
C SER A 73 11.99 -1.56 7.68
N GLU A 74 10.94 -1.79 8.46
CA GLU A 74 11.05 -2.49 9.75
C GLU A 74 11.57 -3.92 9.59
N ALA A 75 11.15 -4.62 8.53
CA ALA A 75 11.63 -5.96 8.23
C ALA A 75 13.13 -5.97 7.89
N LEU A 76 13.61 -4.98 7.12
CA LEU A 76 15.05 -4.83 6.82
C LEU A 76 15.85 -4.54 8.09
N ASP A 77 15.37 -3.62 8.92
CA ASP A 77 16.04 -3.25 10.18
C ASP A 77 16.08 -4.44 11.14
N THR A 78 15.00 -5.21 11.24
CA THR A 78 14.94 -6.44 12.04
C THR A 78 15.98 -7.45 11.58
N LEU A 79 16.09 -7.70 10.27
CA LEU A 79 17.09 -8.63 9.73
C LEU A 79 18.52 -8.15 9.99
N ARG A 80 18.76 -6.83 9.90
CA ARG A 80 20.06 -6.24 10.23
C ARG A 80 20.42 -6.43 11.71
N GLN A 81 19.47 -6.20 12.62
CA GLN A 81 19.69 -6.40 14.05
C GLN A 81 20.00 -7.86 14.38
N ILE A 82 19.27 -8.81 13.78
CA ILE A 82 19.53 -10.25 13.93
C ILE A 82 20.96 -10.59 13.46
N HIS A 83 21.38 -10.04 12.30
CA HIS A 83 22.73 -10.26 11.78
C HIS A 83 23.80 -9.72 12.74
N CYS A 84 23.67 -8.48 13.21
CA CYS A 84 24.61 -7.88 14.16
C CYS A 84 24.68 -8.66 15.47
N ALA A 85 23.53 -9.15 15.98
CA ALA A 85 23.49 -9.97 17.19
C ALA A 85 24.20 -11.31 16.99
N ALA A 86 23.97 -11.97 15.85
CA ALA A 86 24.66 -13.23 15.52
C ALA A 86 26.19 -13.03 15.43
N GLN A 87 26.64 -11.93 14.83
CA GLN A 87 28.07 -11.57 14.77
C GLN A 87 28.66 -11.33 16.17
N SER A 88 27.98 -10.53 16.99
CA SER A 88 28.43 -10.17 18.34
C SER A 88 28.50 -11.38 19.27
N CYS A 89 27.61 -12.35 19.08
CA CYS A 89 27.59 -13.61 19.83
C CYS A 89 28.56 -14.68 19.26
N GLY A 90 29.33 -14.37 18.21
CA GLY A 90 30.22 -15.34 17.56
C GLY A 90 29.49 -16.50 16.87
N LEU A 91 28.18 -16.34 16.63
CA LEU A 91 27.31 -17.29 15.93
C LEU A 91 27.41 -17.13 14.41
N SER A 92 27.96 -16.01 13.93
CA SER A 92 28.41 -15.91 12.55
C SER A 92 29.78 -16.60 12.41
N LYS A 93 29.78 -17.91 12.17
CA LYS A 93 30.98 -18.61 11.72
C LYS A 93 30.67 -19.40 10.44
N ASN A 94 31.45 -19.05 9.42
CA ASN A 94 31.48 -19.47 8.00
C ASN A 94 30.41 -18.85 7.10
#